data_AF-A0AAQ3K2D8-F1
#
_entry.id   AF-A0AAQ3K2D8-F1
#
_cell.length_a   1.000
_cell.length_b   1.000
_cell.length_c   1.000
_cell.angle_alpha   90.00
_cell.angle_beta   90.00
_cell.angle_gamma   90.00
#
_symmetry.space_group_name_H-M   'P 1'
#
loop_
_entity.id
_entity.type
_entity.pdbx_description
1 polymer ?
#
loop_
_entity_poly.entity_id
_entity_poly.type
_entity_poly.pdbx_seq_one_letter_code
_entity_poly.pdbx_strand_id
1 'polypeptide(L)'
;MPIIELLNWIREYLMIRFAKNRIMCERYKGKSMICPKPRKRLDKHVLKYAKWRASWAGGTKYEVRNFDGEQFTIDISIKYCSCRLWALCGLPCAHAVCAIYSHSGDPHEFVDFCCWITTYETCYSPTINPINGEKM
;
A
#
# COMPACT_ATOMS: atom_id res chain seq x y z
N MET A 1 -20.85 28.53 1.74
CA MET A 1 -20.45 27.95 0.44
C MET A 1 -21.68 27.27 -0.15
N PRO A 2 -22.27 27.83 -1.21
CA PRO A 2 -23.30 27.16 -2.01
C PRO A 2 -22.83 25.80 -2.52
N ILE A 3 -23.76 24.87 -2.72
CA ILE A 3 -23.47 23.50 -3.17
C ILE A 3 -22.72 23.45 -4.51
N ILE A 4 -23.02 24.38 -5.42
CA ILE A 4 -22.41 24.45 -6.76
C ILE A 4 -20.92 24.80 -6.66
N GLU A 5 -20.55 25.77 -5.82
CA GLU A 5 -19.15 26.14 -5.59
C GLU A 5 -18.34 24.97 -5.01
N LEU A 6 -18.91 24.24 -4.06
CA LEU A 6 -18.26 23.07 -3.45
C LEU A 6 -18.01 21.97 -4.50
N LEU A 7 -19.00 21.67 -5.34
CA LEU A 7 -18.85 20.68 -6.40
C LEU A 7 -17.81 21.09 -7.44
N ASN A 8 -17.75 22.37 -7.79
CA ASN A 8 -16.73 22.92 -8.69
C ASN A 8 -15.32 22.77 -8.11
N TRP A 9 -15.15 23.06 -6.81
CA TRP A 9 -13.89 22.89 -6.11
C TRP A 9 -13.47 21.41 -6.04
N ILE A 10 -14.39 20.49 -5.71
CA ILE A 10 -14.11 19.04 -5.69
C ILE A 10 -13.69 18.57 -7.09
N ARG A 11 -14.41 18.98 -8.15
CA ARG A 11 -14.07 18.64 -9.53
C ARG A 11 -12.67 19.13 -9.89
N GLU A 12 -12.34 20.40 -9.59
CA GLU A 12 -11.02 20.98 -9.87
C GLU A 12 -9.91 20.25 -9.08
N TYR A 13 -10.13 20.01 -7.80
CA TYR A 13 -9.22 19.25 -6.95
C TYR A 13 -8.92 17.86 -7.53
N LEU A 14 -9.98 17.12 -7.91
CA LEU A 14 -9.84 15.80 -8.50
C LEU A 14 -9.16 15.85 -9.86
N MET A 15 -9.51 16.82 -10.72
CA MET A 15 -8.86 17.03 -12.02
C MET A 15 -7.34 17.20 -11.89
N ILE A 16 -6.90 18.10 -11.00
CA ILE A 16 -5.48 18.34 -10.73
C ILE A 16 -4.83 17.09 -10.14
N ARG A 17 -5.51 16.40 -9.22
CA ARG A 17 -5.00 15.18 -8.57
C ARG A 17 -4.82 14.03 -9.57
N PHE A 18 -5.78 13.80 -10.45
CA PHE A 18 -5.71 12.76 -11.49
C PHE A 18 -4.58 13.04 -12.47
N ALA A 19 -4.44 14.29 -12.94
CA ALA A 19 -3.33 14.68 -13.82
C ALA A 19 -1.96 14.45 -13.16
N LYS A 20 -1.78 14.90 -11.89
CA LYS A 20 -0.54 14.67 -11.13
C LYS A 20 -0.23 13.18 -10.95
N ASN A 21 -1.26 12.37 -10.68
CA ASN A 21 -1.11 10.93 -10.49
C ASN A 21 -0.71 10.20 -11.78
N ARG A 22 -1.22 10.61 -12.96
CA ARG A 22 -0.78 10.06 -14.26
C ARG A 22 0.70 10.33 -14.54
N ILE A 23 1.13 11.58 -14.38
CA ILE A 23 2.54 11.97 -14.54
C ILE A 23 3.44 11.15 -13.59
N MET A 24 2.98 10.92 -12.36
CA MET A 24 3.69 10.06 -11.42
C MET A 24 3.75 8.61 -11.90
N CYS A 25 2.66 8.01 -12.40
CA CYS A 25 2.69 6.66 -12.97
C CYS A 25 3.69 6.55 -14.12
N GLU A 26 3.65 7.47 -15.08
CA GLU A 26 4.57 7.49 -16.21
C GLU A 26 6.03 7.59 -15.76
N ARG A 27 6.33 8.47 -14.80
CA ARG A 27 7.69 8.64 -14.26
C ARG A 27 8.27 7.38 -13.63
N TYR A 28 7.42 6.53 -13.04
CA TYR A 28 7.83 5.33 -12.30
C TYR A 28 7.55 4.03 -13.04
N LYS A 29 6.90 4.09 -14.20
CA LYS A 29 6.68 2.95 -15.08
C LYS A 29 8.01 2.30 -15.45
N GLY A 30 8.09 0.97 -15.31
CA GLY A 30 9.31 0.20 -15.57
C GLY A 30 10.41 0.30 -14.50
N LYS A 31 10.31 1.17 -13.50
CA LYS A 31 11.32 1.28 -12.41
C LYS A 31 11.04 0.35 -11.23
N SER A 32 9.77 0.04 -11.01
CA SER A 32 9.32 -0.86 -9.95
C SER A 32 7.90 -1.33 -10.25
N MET A 33 7.52 -2.48 -9.71
CA MET A 33 6.14 -2.95 -9.72
C MET A 33 5.25 -2.19 -8.71
N ILE A 34 5.83 -1.75 -7.59
CA ILE A 34 5.12 -1.11 -6.48
C ILE A 34 5.27 0.41 -6.55
N CYS A 35 4.20 1.15 -6.25
CA CYS A 35 4.23 2.60 -6.16
C CYS A 35 5.28 3.10 -5.14
N PRO A 36 5.93 4.26 -5.39
CA PRO A 36 7.07 4.71 -4.58
C PRO A 36 6.77 4.89 -3.09
N LYS A 37 5.57 5.38 -2.75
CA LYS A 37 5.17 5.63 -1.36
C LYS A 37 4.94 4.31 -0.59
N PRO A 38 4.11 3.36 -1.07
CA PRO A 38 4.01 2.04 -0.47
C PRO A 38 5.34 1.30 -0.37
N ARG A 39 6.18 1.33 -1.43
CA ARG A 39 7.50 0.70 -1.41
C ARG A 39 8.38 1.24 -0.28
N LYS A 40 8.55 2.56 -0.20
CA LYS A 40 9.31 3.21 0.89
C LYS A 40 8.78 2.85 2.28
N ARG A 41 7.47 2.62 2.42
CA ARG A 41 6.87 2.22 3.71
C ARG A 41 7.20 0.76 4.03
N LEU A 42 7.13 -0.13 3.05
CA LEU A 42 7.54 -1.52 3.20
C LEU A 42 9.03 -1.64 3.53
N ASP A 43 9.89 -0.87 2.86
CA ASP A 43 11.34 -0.86 3.13
C ASP A 43 11.63 -0.54 4.61
N LYS A 44 10.85 0.36 5.22
CA LYS A 44 10.94 0.64 6.67
C LYS A 44 10.52 -0.54 7.54
N HIS A 45 9.56 -1.35 7.10
CA HIS A 45 9.18 -2.57 7.81
C HIS A 45 10.25 -3.66 7.65
N VAL A 46 10.88 -3.75 6.48
CA VAL A 46 12.04 -4.60 6.18
C VAL A 46 13.27 -4.22 7.00
N LEU A 47 13.43 -2.99 7.45
CA LEU A 47 14.49 -2.65 8.41
C LEU A 47 14.14 -3.02 9.85
N LYS A 48 12.84 -3.06 10.16
CA LYS A 48 12.34 -3.29 11.53
C LYS A 48 12.05 -4.75 11.85
N TYR A 49 12.13 -5.67 10.89
CA TYR A 49 11.83 -7.08 11.15
C TYR A 49 12.84 -7.74 12.09
N ALA A 50 14.09 -7.27 12.11
CA ALA A 50 15.20 -7.89 12.85
C ALA A 50 14.99 -7.97 14.37
N LYS A 51 14.06 -7.16 14.93
CA LYS A 51 13.69 -7.23 16.35
C LYS A 51 12.73 -8.38 16.68
N TRP A 52 12.25 -9.10 15.67
CA TRP A 52 11.26 -10.14 15.79
C TRP A 52 11.84 -11.52 15.47
N ARG A 53 11.28 -12.54 16.11
CA ARG A 53 11.59 -13.94 15.88
C ARG A 53 10.32 -14.70 15.52
N ALA A 54 10.33 -15.34 14.36
CA ALA A 54 9.25 -16.20 13.90
C ALA A 54 9.40 -17.64 14.43
N SER A 55 8.27 -18.25 14.76
CA SER A 55 8.11 -19.66 15.09
C SER A 55 7.04 -20.25 14.19
N TRP A 56 7.38 -21.30 13.44
CA TRP A 56 6.49 -21.89 12.45
C TRP A 56 5.49 -22.85 13.12
N ALA A 57 4.20 -22.64 12.86
CA ALA A 57 3.11 -23.47 13.41
C ALA A 57 2.65 -24.57 12.42
N GLY A 58 3.23 -24.64 11.22
CA GLY A 58 2.78 -25.49 10.13
C GLY A 58 2.06 -24.70 9.03
N GLY A 59 2.18 -25.17 7.78
CA GLY A 59 1.59 -24.50 6.61
C GLY A 59 2.13 -23.07 6.44
N THR A 60 1.22 -22.10 6.32
CA THR A 60 1.54 -20.66 6.15
C THR A 60 1.40 -19.85 7.44
N LYS A 61 1.29 -20.52 8.60
CA LYS A 61 0.99 -19.89 9.89
C LYS A 61 2.23 -19.77 10.76
N TYR A 62 2.38 -18.61 11.36
CA TYR A 62 3.52 -18.26 12.20
C TYR A 62 3.07 -17.53 13.46
N GLU A 63 3.79 -17.79 14.53
CA GLU A 63 3.83 -16.93 15.71
C GLU A 63 5.10 -16.08 15.65
N VAL A 64 4.99 -14.77 15.85
CA VAL A 64 6.13 -13.85 15.81
C VAL A 64 6.19 -13.08 17.12
N ARG A 65 7.35 -13.09 17.79
CA ARG A 65 7.57 -12.46 19.10
C ARG A 65 8.84 -11.62 19.18
N ASN A 66 8.89 -10.63 20.05
CA ASN A 66 10.12 -9.91 20.41
C ASN A 66 10.56 -10.26 21.84
N PHE A 67 11.68 -9.66 22.28
CA PHE A 67 12.20 -9.83 23.64
C PHE A 67 11.35 -9.15 24.72
N ASP A 68 10.56 -8.14 24.33
CA ASP A 68 9.68 -7.38 25.23
C ASP A 68 8.39 -8.14 25.59
N GLY A 69 8.19 -9.34 25.04
CA GLY A 69 7.03 -10.19 25.30
C GLY A 69 5.82 -9.92 24.39
N GLU A 70 5.93 -9.03 23.40
CA GLU A 70 4.89 -8.85 22.40
C GLU A 70 4.84 -10.06 21.46
N GLN A 71 3.63 -10.47 21.08
CA GLN A 71 3.40 -11.64 20.24
C GLN A 71 2.27 -11.37 19.23
N PHE A 72 2.46 -11.85 18.01
CA PHE A 72 1.52 -11.71 16.92
C PHE A 72 1.36 -13.02 16.14
N THR A 73 0.15 -13.27 15.67
CA THR A 73 -0.17 -14.41 14.80
C THR A 73 -0.22 -13.94 13.35
N ILE A 74 0.44 -14.66 12.45
CA ILE A 74 0.53 -14.36 11.03
C ILE A 74 -0.02 -15.56 10.25
N ASP A 75 -0.77 -15.29 9.18
CA ASP A 75 -1.03 -16.26 8.12
C ASP A 75 -0.69 -15.63 6.77
N ILE A 76 0.39 -16.13 6.17
CA ILE A 76 0.96 -15.56 4.95
C ILE A 76 -0.01 -15.73 3.76
N SER A 77 -0.74 -16.85 3.71
CA SER A 77 -1.62 -17.20 2.57
C SER A 77 -2.74 -16.18 2.36
N ILE A 78 -3.32 -15.71 3.47
CA ILE A 78 -4.41 -14.75 3.49
C ILE A 78 -3.93 -13.32 3.80
N LYS A 79 -2.61 -13.08 3.74
CA LYS A 79 -1.99 -11.77 4.00
C LYS A 79 -2.41 -11.17 5.35
N TYR A 80 -2.48 -12.01 6.39
CA TYR A 80 -3.00 -11.64 7.69
C TYR A 80 -1.89 -11.47 8.73
N CYS A 81 -2.05 -10.45 9.58
CA CYS A 81 -1.32 -10.32 10.84
C CYS A 81 -2.27 -9.77 11.90
N SER A 82 -2.22 -10.28 13.14
CA SER A 82 -3.08 -9.84 14.24
C SER A 82 -2.90 -8.36 14.62
N CYS A 83 -1.81 -7.71 14.22
CA CYS A 83 -1.66 -6.25 14.36
C CYS A 83 -2.53 -5.44 13.37
N ARG A 84 -3.21 -6.12 12.43
CA ARG A 84 -4.13 -5.60 11.40
C ARG A 84 -3.53 -4.65 10.37
N LEU A 85 -2.28 -4.22 10.54
CA LEU A 85 -1.63 -3.29 9.61
C LEU A 85 -1.57 -3.83 8.18
N TRP A 86 -1.40 -5.14 8.00
CA TRP A 86 -1.33 -5.74 6.67
C TRP A 86 -2.67 -5.64 5.94
N ALA A 87 -3.76 -6.03 6.59
CA ALA A 87 -5.11 -5.88 6.02
C ALA A 87 -5.51 -4.42 5.78
N LEU A 88 -5.12 -3.51 6.68
CA LEU A 88 -5.48 -2.08 6.58
C LEU A 88 -4.72 -1.34 5.47
N CYS A 89 -3.45 -1.66 5.28
CA CYS A 89 -2.57 -0.90 4.38
C CYS A 89 -2.24 -1.65 3.09
N GLY A 90 -2.58 -2.93 2.97
CA GLY A 90 -2.16 -3.80 1.87
C GLY A 90 -0.65 -4.08 1.86
N LEU A 91 0.05 -3.83 2.97
CA LEU A 91 1.51 -3.94 3.05
C LEU A 91 1.92 -4.84 4.21
N PRO A 92 2.84 -5.80 4.01
CA PRO A 92 3.41 -6.56 5.11
C PRO A 92 3.97 -5.63 6.19
N CYS A 93 3.48 -5.77 7.41
CA CYS A 93 4.06 -5.12 8.59
C CYS A 93 5.37 -5.82 9.00
N ALA A 94 6.12 -5.25 9.95
CA ALA A 94 7.41 -5.85 10.38
C ALA A 94 7.28 -7.31 10.87
N HIS A 95 6.14 -7.68 11.49
CA HIS A 95 5.89 -9.05 11.95
C HIS A 95 5.66 -9.99 10.77
N ALA A 96 4.85 -9.55 9.81
CA ALA A 96 4.59 -10.28 8.57
C ALA A 96 5.87 -10.44 7.75
N VAL A 97 6.70 -9.40 7.64
CA VAL A 97 8.01 -9.48 6.98
C VAL A 97 8.90 -10.54 7.62
N CYS A 98 8.96 -10.59 8.96
CA CYS A 98 9.71 -11.64 9.68
C CYS A 98 9.21 -13.05 9.32
N ALA A 99 7.89 -13.26 9.32
CA ALA A 99 7.29 -14.54 8.93
C ALA A 99 7.56 -14.89 7.46
N ILE A 100 7.44 -13.93 6.55
CA ILE A 100 7.69 -14.11 5.11
C ILE A 100 9.15 -14.52 4.85
N TYR A 101 10.11 -13.85 5.48
CA TYR A 101 11.52 -14.25 5.36
C TYR A 101 11.78 -15.63 5.97
N SER A 102 11.13 -15.95 7.09
CA SER A 102 11.19 -17.31 7.65
C SER A 102 10.54 -18.36 6.76
N HIS A 103 9.67 -17.95 5.84
CA HIS A 103 9.05 -18.78 4.80
C HIS A 103 9.82 -18.74 3.47
N SER A 104 11.03 -18.15 3.46
CA SER A 104 11.85 -17.97 2.26
C SER A 104 11.18 -17.19 1.12
N GLY A 105 10.20 -16.34 1.44
CA GLY A 105 9.54 -15.46 0.47
C GLY A 105 10.15 -14.06 0.42
N ASP A 106 9.83 -13.31 -0.66
CA ASP A 106 10.14 -11.88 -0.76
C ASP A 106 8.93 -11.04 -0.32
N PRO A 107 9.02 -10.23 0.76
CA PRO A 107 7.94 -9.35 1.21
C PRO A 107 7.38 -8.41 0.14
N HIS A 108 8.16 -8.06 -0.89
CA HIS A 108 7.67 -7.22 -1.98
C HIS A 108 6.59 -7.92 -2.83
N GLU A 109 6.60 -9.25 -2.93
CA GLU A 109 5.60 -10.04 -3.66
C GLU A 109 4.26 -10.16 -2.90
N PHE A 110 4.29 -9.88 -1.59
CA PHE A 110 3.15 -9.99 -0.68
C PHE A 110 2.36 -8.69 -0.53
N VAL A 111 2.74 -7.66 -1.28
CA VAL A 111 2.04 -6.37 -1.36
C VAL A 111 0.71 -6.54 -2.10
N ASP A 112 -0.32 -5.84 -1.63
CA ASP A 112 -1.61 -5.80 -2.29
C ASP A 112 -1.55 -5.12 -3.65
N PHE A 113 -2.32 -5.61 -4.61
CA PHE A 113 -2.35 -5.09 -5.98
C PHE A 113 -2.75 -3.60 -6.02
N CYS A 114 -3.54 -3.11 -5.05
CA CYS A 114 -3.89 -1.69 -4.98
C CYS A 114 -2.68 -0.75 -4.85
N CYS A 115 -1.54 -1.29 -4.40
CA CYS A 115 -0.28 -0.55 -4.29
C CYS A 115 0.60 -0.64 -5.54
N TRP A 116 0.21 -1.42 -6.55
CA TRP A 116 0.98 -1.60 -7.78
C TRP A 116 0.83 -0.40 -8.70
N ILE A 117 1.90 -0.11 -9.47
CA ILE A 117 1.90 1.00 -10.42
C ILE A 117 0.83 0.79 -11.50
N THR A 118 0.65 -0.45 -11.97
CA THR A 118 -0.35 -0.80 -12.98
C THR A 118 -1.77 -0.51 -12.50
N THR A 119 -2.12 -0.92 -11.28
CA THR A 119 -3.43 -0.62 -10.69
C THR A 119 -3.62 0.87 -10.50
N TYR A 120 -2.61 1.59 -10.02
CA TYR A 120 -2.67 3.04 -9.86
C TYR A 120 -2.85 3.74 -11.23
N GLU A 121 -2.14 3.29 -12.27
CA GLU A 121 -2.29 3.77 -13.65
C GLU A 121 -3.72 3.56 -14.16
N THR A 122 -4.29 2.36 -13.98
CA THR A 122 -5.69 2.08 -14.35
C THR A 122 -6.65 3.00 -13.62
N CYS A 123 -6.52 3.15 -12.29
CA CYS A 123 -7.41 3.99 -11.48
C CYS A 123 -7.40 5.46 -11.89
N TYR A 124 -6.24 6.01 -12.26
CA TYR A 124 -6.09 7.44 -12.59
C TYR A 124 -6.02 7.72 -14.10
N SER A 125 -6.16 6.70 -14.95
CA SER A 125 -6.21 6.85 -16.40
C SER A 125 -7.34 7.76 -16.90
N PRO A 126 -8.55 7.79 -16.30
CA PRO A 126 -9.61 8.66 -16.79
C PRO A 126 -9.28 10.16 -16.64
N THR A 127 -9.71 10.96 -17.60
CA THR A 127 -9.58 12.43 -17.54
C THR A 127 -10.86 13.05 -17.00
N ILE A 128 -10.72 13.90 -15.99
CA ILE A 128 -11.79 14.79 -15.55
C ILE A 128 -11.67 16.06 -16.38
N ASN A 129 -12.68 16.34 -17.20
CA ASN A 129 -12.63 17.45 -18.14
C ASN A 129 -12.85 18.81 -17.45
N PRO A 130 -12.25 19.89 -17.98
CA PRO A 130 -12.63 21.23 -17.60
C PRO A 130 -14.08 21.53 -18.02
N ILE A 131 -14.72 22.46 -17.33
CA ILE A 131 -16.06 22.96 -17.65
C ILE A 131 -16.00 24.49 -17.74
N ASN A 132 -16.95 25.08 -18.47
CA ASN A 132 -17.09 26.53 -18.50
C ASN A 132 -17.53 27.05 -17.13
N GLY A 133 -17.03 28.21 -16.73
CA GLY A 133 -17.56 28.95 -15.59
C GLY A 133 -18.95 29.50 -15.88
N GLU A 134 -19.66 29.92 -14.82
CA GLU A 134 -20.91 30.66 -15.00
C GLU A 134 -20.65 31.94 -15.79
N LYS A 135 -21.51 32.21 -16.78
CA LYS A 135 -21.56 33.54 -17.40
C LYS A 135 -22.16 34.49 -16.36
N MET A 136 -21.37 35.47 -15.94
CA MET A 136 -21.90 36.63 -15.21
C MET A 136 -22.82 37.46 -16.11
#